data_AF-A0A538A1E6-F1
#
_entry.id   AF-A0A538A1E6-F1
#
_cell.length_a   1.000
_cell.length_b   1.000
_cell.length_c   1.000
_cell.angle_alpha   90.00
_cell.angle_beta   90.00
_cell.angle_gamma   90.00
#
_symmetry.space_group_name_H-M   'P 1'
#
loop_
_entity.id
_entity.type
_entity.pdbx_description
1 polymer ?
#
loop_
_entity_poly.entity_id
_entity_poly.type
_entity_poly.pdbx_seq_one_letter_code
_entity_poly.pdbx_strand_id
1 'polypeptide(L)'
;LALVIRSAIQWFWSTDVRLLDVNTTATVSLLGLRIGRMQLIVIAIGFVVIIAIGLMLRQTLLGKRMRALADDLDLAETAGVNTRRVIIYTWVFAGSLAGLAGVLDASVTALSPNFGFDLLLPIFAAVILGGIGDAYGALAGGMLLGLVTEWSTLFIDAKWKIGVGFVALKRCPRTIQA
;
A
#
# COMPACT_ATOMS: atom_id res chain seq x y z
N LEU A 1 25.97 -0.24 10.19
CA LEU A 1 26.18 -0.16 8.72
C LEU A 1 25.05 0.59 8.01
N ALA A 2 23.78 0.18 8.12
CA ALA A 2 22.65 0.87 7.46
C ALA A 2 22.54 2.38 7.78
N LEU A 3 22.77 2.79 9.04
CA LEU A 3 22.79 4.20 9.45
C LEU A 3 23.96 5.00 8.83
N VAL A 4 25.12 4.37 8.68
CA VAL A 4 26.32 5.01 8.13
C VAL A 4 26.17 5.22 6.63
N ILE A 5 25.66 4.22 5.90
CA ILE A 5 25.37 4.31 4.46
C ILE A 5 24.31 5.39 4.20
N ARG A 6 23.26 5.45 5.03
CA ARG A 6 22.22 6.48 4.93
C ARG A 6 22.77 7.89 5.14
N SER A 7 23.62 8.07 6.15
CA SER A 7 24.24 9.36 6.44
C SER A 7 25.16 9.80 5.29
N ALA A 8 25.86 8.86 4.65
CA ALA A 8 26.69 9.14 3.48
C ALA A 8 25.87 9.51 2.23
N ILE A 9 24.71 8.87 2.01
CA ILE A 9 23.80 9.18 0.89
C ILE A 9 23.16 10.56 1.08
N GLN A 10 22.71 10.90 2.29
CA GLN A 10 22.15 12.22 2.61
C GLN A 10 23.17 13.35 2.43
N TRP A 11 24.46 13.06 2.64
CA TRP A 11 25.53 14.02 2.39
C TRP A 11 25.74 14.28 0.89
N PHE A 12 25.55 13.27 0.05
CA PHE A 12 25.75 13.38 -1.41
C PHE A 12 24.50 13.90 -2.15
N TRP A 13 23.30 13.62 -1.63
CA TRP A 13 22.01 14.07 -2.15
C TRP A 13 21.34 14.96 -1.10
N SER A 14 21.52 16.29 -1.23
CA SER A 14 21.01 17.35 -0.34
C SER A 14 19.62 17.03 0.24
N THR A 15 19.47 17.25 1.55
CA THR A 15 18.27 16.97 2.37
C THR A 15 17.11 17.94 2.13
N ASP A 16 17.07 18.63 1.00
CA ASP A 16 16.02 19.60 0.71
C ASP A 16 14.72 18.87 0.43
N VAL A 17 13.72 19.13 1.27
CA VAL A 17 12.34 18.71 1.06
C VAL A 17 11.84 19.40 -0.21
N ARG A 18 11.94 18.70 -1.35
CA ARG A 18 11.49 19.22 -2.63
C ARG A 18 9.99 19.07 -2.73
N LEU A 19 9.29 20.19 -2.63
CA LEU A 19 7.91 20.31 -3.04
C LEU A 19 7.90 20.36 -4.58
N LEU A 20 7.28 19.38 -5.22
CA LEU A 20 6.93 19.50 -6.63
C LEU A 20 5.87 20.60 -6.71
N ASP A 21 6.26 21.78 -7.20
CA ASP A 21 5.42 22.96 -7.34
C ASP A 21 4.40 22.76 -8.48
N VAL A 22 3.41 21.90 -8.23
CA VAL A 22 2.34 21.58 -9.19
C VAL A 22 1.10 22.35 -8.77
N ASN A 23 0.99 23.60 -9.23
CA ASN A 23 -0.20 24.46 -9.24
C ASN A 23 -1.34 24.03 -8.28
N THR A 24 -1.11 24.24 -6.98
CA THR A 24 -2.05 24.03 -5.87
C THR A 24 -3.20 25.06 -5.85
N THR A 25 -3.36 25.87 -6.90
CA THR A 25 -4.32 26.99 -7.00
C THR A 25 -5.64 26.65 -7.70
N ALA A 26 -5.77 25.48 -8.33
CA ALA A 26 -7.07 24.99 -8.82
C ALA A 26 -7.82 24.29 -7.68
N THR A 27 -8.44 25.08 -6.80
CA THR A 27 -9.26 24.55 -5.71
C THR A 27 -10.69 24.38 -6.24
N VAL A 28 -11.18 23.14 -6.28
CA VAL A 28 -12.58 22.88 -6.64
C VAL A 28 -13.38 22.88 -5.35
N SER A 29 -14.26 23.87 -5.18
CA SER A 29 -15.15 23.93 -4.02
C SER A 29 -16.27 22.90 -4.19
N LEU A 30 -16.17 21.76 -3.51
CA LEU A 30 -17.31 20.89 -3.24
C LEU A 30 -17.73 21.09 -1.79
N LEU A 31 -19.01 21.39 -1.56
CA LEU A 31 -19.62 21.43 -0.23
C LEU A 31 -18.91 22.33 0.82
N GLY A 32 -18.25 23.41 0.40
CA GLY A 32 -17.56 24.33 1.32
C GLY A 32 -16.19 23.85 1.83
N LEU A 33 -15.71 22.69 1.38
CA LEU A 33 -14.37 22.17 1.66
C LEU A 33 -13.44 22.45 0.47
N ARG A 34 -12.34 23.16 0.73
CA ARG A 34 -11.28 23.43 -0.27
C ARG A 34 -10.42 22.18 -0.43
N ILE A 35 -10.76 21.34 -1.41
CA ILE A 35 -9.95 20.16 -1.77
C ILE A 35 -9.09 20.51 -2.99
N GLY A 36 -7.78 20.28 -2.88
CA GLY A 36 -6.86 20.47 -4.00
C GLY A 36 -7.14 19.46 -5.11
N ARG A 37 -7.19 19.91 -6.37
CA ARG A 37 -7.45 19.04 -7.54
C ARG A 37 -6.52 17.81 -7.60
N MET A 38 -5.28 17.95 -7.15
CA MET A 38 -4.29 16.87 -7.06
C MET A 38 -4.76 15.73 -6.15
N GLN A 39 -5.28 16.06 -4.97
CA GLN A 39 -5.73 15.08 -3.98
C GLN A 39 -6.92 14.26 -4.50
N LEU A 40 -7.84 14.92 -5.22
CA LEU A 40 -8.96 14.27 -5.88
C LEU A 40 -8.50 13.27 -6.96
N ILE A 41 -7.48 13.64 -7.75
CA ILE A 41 -6.89 12.76 -8.77
C ILE A 41 -6.22 11.55 -8.11
N VAL A 42 -5.46 11.75 -7.03
CA VAL A 42 -4.80 10.64 -6.32
C VAL A 42 -5.82 9.68 -5.72
N ILE A 43 -6.88 10.17 -5.10
CA ILE A 43 -7.97 9.33 -4.58
C ILE A 43 -8.63 8.54 -5.73
N ALA A 44 -8.93 9.20 -6.85
CA ALA A 44 -9.54 8.55 -8.02
C ALA A 44 -8.64 7.43 -8.58
N ILE A 45 -7.35 7.71 -8.78
CA ILE A 45 -6.39 6.71 -9.27
C ILE A 45 -6.25 5.57 -8.26
N GLY A 46 -6.12 5.86 -6.97
CA GLY A 46 -6.04 4.84 -5.93
C GLY A 46 -7.25 3.90 -5.93
N PHE A 47 -8.46 4.46 -6.05
CA PHE A 47 -9.69 3.69 -6.13
C PHE A 47 -9.75 2.79 -7.39
N VAL A 48 -9.35 3.34 -8.54
CA VAL A 48 -9.25 2.59 -9.80
C VAL A 48 -8.25 1.45 -9.67
N VAL A 49 -7.09 1.68 -9.06
CA VAL A 49 -6.06 0.66 -8.85
C VAL A 49 -6.55 -0.46 -7.94
N ILE A 50 -7.21 -0.14 -6.81
CA ILE A 50 -7.78 -1.14 -5.90
C ILE A 50 -8.79 -2.03 -6.64
N ILE A 51 -9.71 -1.42 -7.40
CA ILE A 51 -10.71 -2.16 -8.19
C ILE A 51 -10.03 -3.00 -9.27
N ALA A 52 -9.06 -2.45 -9.98
CA ALA A 52 -8.33 -3.13 -11.03
C ALA A 52 -7.60 -4.37 -10.49
N ILE A 53 -6.93 -4.25 -9.34
CA ILE A 53 -6.24 -5.38 -8.70
C ILE A 53 -7.25 -6.43 -8.23
N GLY A 54 -8.35 -6.01 -7.58
CA GLY A 54 -9.40 -6.93 -7.14
C GLY A 54 -10.04 -7.71 -8.29
N LEU A 55 -10.30 -7.04 -9.41
CA LEU A 55 -10.79 -7.67 -10.65
C LEU A 55 -9.73 -8.57 -11.28
N MET A 56 -8.46 -8.15 -11.30
CA MET A 56 -7.35 -8.95 -11.83
C MET A 56 -7.22 -10.27 -11.06
N LEU A 57 -7.26 -10.22 -9.74
CA LEU A 57 -7.22 -11.41 -8.87
C LEU A 57 -8.41 -12.35 -9.09
N ARG A 58 -9.60 -11.80 -9.39
CA ARG A 58 -10.82 -12.58 -9.58
C ARG A 58 -10.95 -13.19 -10.97
N GLN A 59 -10.65 -12.42 -12.01
CA GLN A 59 -10.97 -12.77 -13.39
C GLN A 59 -9.77 -13.34 -14.16
N THR A 60 -8.53 -13.05 -13.78
CA THR A 60 -7.37 -13.47 -14.58
C THR A 60 -6.85 -14.86 -14.20
N LEU A 61 -6.32 -15.57 -15.20
CA LEU A 61 -5.58 -16.83 -15.02
C LEU A 61 -4.36 -16.66 -14.10
N LEU A 62 -3.76 -15.47 -14.10
CA LEU A 62 -2.61 -15.14 -13.27
C LEU A 62 -3.00 -15.12 -11.79
N GLY A 63 -4.11 -14.46 -11.44
CA GLY A 63 -4.67 -14.47 -10.08
C GLY A 63 -5.10 -15.85 -9.60
N LYS A 64 -5.61 -16.71 -10.49
CA LYS A 64 -5.94 -18.11 -10.15
C LYS A 64 -4.69 -18.95 -9.84
N ARG A 65 -3.63 -18.79 -10.64
CA ARG A 65 -2.34 -19.47 -10.43
C ARG A 65 -1.63 -18.98 -9.17
N MET A 66 -1.68 -17.67 -8.88
CA MET A 66 -1.13 -17.10 -7.64
C MET A 66 -1.77 -17.71 -6.39
N ARG A 67 -3.09 -17.96 -6.40
CA ARG A 67 -3.78 -18.60 -5.28
C ARG A 67 -3.43 -20.08 -5.15
N ALA A 68 -3.40 -20.82 -6.25
CA ALA A 68 -2.95 -22.21 -6.23
C ALA A 68 -1.52 -22.37 -5.67
N LEU A 69 -0.64 -21.41 -5.99
CA LEU A 69 0.72 -21.34 -5.45
C LEU A 69 0.79 -20.98 -3.97
N ALA A 70 -0.18 -20.21 -3.46
CA ALA A 70 -0.26 -19.84 -2.05
C ALA A 70 -0.76 -21.00 -1.19
N ASP A 71 -1.59 -21.89 -1.76
CA ASP A 71 -2.09 -23.09 -1.09
C ASP A 71 -0.98 -24.15 -0.97
N ASP A 72 -0.37 -24.57 -2.08
CA ASP A 72 0.73 -25.54 -2.09
C ASP A 72 1.59 -25.40 -3.36
N LEU A 73 2.89 -25.12 -3.18
CA LEU A 73 3.83 -24.91 -4.28
C LEU A 73 4.11 -26.21 -5.04
N ASP A 74 4.29 -27.32 -4.34
CA ASP A 74 4.68 -28.61 -4.90
C ASP A 74 3.51 -29.22 -5.68
N LEU A 75 2.29 -29.07 -5.17
CA LEU A 75 1.08 -29.49 -5.87
C LEU A 75 0.81 -28.65 -7.13
N ALA A 76 1.09 -27.34 -7.10
CA ALA A 76 0.93 -26.48 -8.27
C ALA A 76 1.91 -26.84 -9.40
N GLU A 77 3.15 -27.22 -9.06
CA GLU A 77 4.17 -27.64 -10.03
C GLU A 77 3.79 -28.96 -10.71
N THR A 78 3.30 -29.94 -9.94
CA THR A 78 2.84 -31.23 -10.49
C THR A 78 1.59 -31.09 -11.36
N ALA A 79 0.73 -30.10 -11.09
CA ALA A 79 -0.42 -29.75 -11.94
C ALA A 79 -0.03 -29.01 -13.25
N GLY A 80 1.26 -28.80 -13.51
CA GLY A 80 1.78 -28.17 -14.73
C GLY A 80 1.74 -26.63 -14.72
N VAL A 81 1.56 -26.00 -13.55
CA VAL A 81 1.66 -24.54 -13.41
C VAL A 81 3.14 -24.16 -13.44
N ASN A 82 3.52 -23.21 -14.32
CA ASN A 82 4.87 -22.68 -14.33
C ASN A 82 5.07 -21.67 -13.18
N THR A 83 5.39 -22.19 -11.99
CA THR A 83 5.63 -21.45 -10.75
C THR A 83 6.62 -20.31 -10.94
N ARG A 84 7.75 -20.57 -11.61
CA ARG A 84 8.80 -19.58 -11.86
C ARG A 84 8.28 -18.35 -12.59
N ARG A 85 7.46 -18.52 -13.63
CA ARG A 85 6.86 -17.39 -14.36
C ARG A 85 5.90 -16.61 -13.48
N VAL A 86 5.06 -17.29 -12.71
CA VAL A 86 4.09 -16.62 -11.83
C VAL A 86 4.79 -15.78 -10.78
N ILE A 87 5.84 -16.31 -10.14
CA ILE A 87 6.66 -15.58 -9.16
C ILE A 87 7.24 -14.30 -9.79
N ILE A 88 7.86 -14.41 -10.98
CA ILE A 88 8.43 -13.24 -11.67
C ILE A 88 7.35 -12.19 -11.95
N TYR A 89 6.19 -12.60 -12.47
CA TYR A 89 5.09 -11.66 -12.70
C TYR A 89 4.62 -11.01 -11.39
N THR A 90 4.49 -11.77 -10.29
CA THR A 90 4.12 -11.22 -8.97
C THR A 90 5.10 -10.13 -8.54
N TRP A 91 6.40 -10.37 -8.65
CA TRP A 91 7.43 -9.38 -8.29
C TRP A 91 7.36 -8.13 -9.17
N VAL A 92 7.19 -8.31 -10.48
CA VAL A 92 7.04 -7.18 -11.42
C VAL A 92 5.79 -6.36 -11.07
N PHE A 93 4.64 -7.01 -10.85
CA PHE A 93 3.40 -6.32 -10.48
C PHE A 93 3.52 -5.61 -9.12
N ALA A 94 4.09 -6.25 -8.11
CA ALA A 94 4.30 -5.65 -6.80
C ALA A 94 5.22 -4.43 -6.88
N GLY A 95 6.35 -4.52 -7.59
CA GLY A 95 7.26 -3.41 -7.80
C GLY A 95 6.63 -2.25 -8.59
N SER A 96 5.82 -2.56 -9.60
CA SER A 96 5.09 -1.57 -10.40
C SER A 96 4.08 -0.79 -9.54
N LEU A 97 3.33 -1.49 -8.70
CA LEU A 97 2.35 -0.90 -7.80
C LEU A 97 3.01 -0.08 -6.69
N ALA A 98 4.12 -0.57 -6.13
CA ALA A 98 4.91 0.17 -5.15
C ALA A 98 5.49 1.47 -5.74
N GLY A 99 6.01 1.40 -6.99
CA GLY A 99 6.48 2.58 -7.71
C GLY A 99 5.37 3.58 -7.99
N LEU A 100 4.21 3.11 -8.45
CA LEU A 100 3.04 3.96 -8.68
C LEU A 100 2.56 4.63 -7.40
N ALA A 101 2.48 3.90 -6.29
CA ALA A 101 2.13 4.45 -4.99
C ALA A 101 3.12 5.54 -4.54
N GLY A 102 4.42 5.32 -4.72
CA GLY A 102 5.46 6.31 -4.40
C GLY A 102 5.36 7.59 -5.23
N VAL A 103 5.06 7.50 -6.53
CA VAL A 103 4.87 8.67 -7.40
C VAL A 103 3.62 9.46 -7.02
N LEU A 104 2.53 8.77 -6.66
CA LEU A 104 1.31 9.40 -6.20
C LEU A 104 1.48 10.11 -4.85
N ASP A 105 2.22 9.52 -3.92
CA ASP A 105 2.53 10.16 -2.64
C ASP A 105 3.44 11.37 -2.82
N ALA A 106 4.54 11.23 -3.57
CA ALA A 106 5.47 12.32 -3.89
C ALA A 106 4.81 13.53 -4.55
N SER A 107 3.67 13.32 -5.19
CA SER A 107 2.87 14.36 -5.86
C SER A 107 2.03 15.19 -4.89
N VAL A 108 1.67 14.64 -3.73
CA VAL A 108 0.78 15.29 -2.76
C VAL A 108 1.55 15.75 -1.52
N THR A 109 2.56 14.99 -1.12
CA THR A 109 3.34 15.19 0.08
C THR A 109 4.80 15.47 -0.22
N ALA A 110 5.43 16.19 0.71
CA ALA A 110 6.82 16.54 0.59
C ALA A 110 7.69 15.29 0.84
N LEU A 111 8.48 14.88 -0.16
CA LEU A 111 9.35 13.71 -0.08
C LEU A 111 10.41 13.91 1.00
N SER A 112 10.32 13.11 2.07
CA SER A 112 11.35 13.03 3.09
C SER A 112 12.25 11.81 2.83
N PRO A 113 13.56 11.87 3.10
CA PRO A 113 14.46 10.72 2.97
C PRO A 113 14.08 9.52 3.86
N ASN A 114 13.16 9.71 4.80
CA ASN A 114 12.76 8.72 5.81
C ASN A 114 11.42 8.07 5.49
N PHE A 115 10.73 8.55 4.45
CA PHE A 115 9.39 8.12 4.07
C PHE A 115 9.24 6.59 3.98
N GLY A 116 10.23 5.89 3.40
CA GLY A 116 10.19 4.43 3.29
C GLY A 116 10.18 3.70 4.63
N PHE A 117 10.88 4.21 5.64
CA PHE A 117 10.88 3.62 6.98
C PHE A 117 9.56 3.88 7.71
N ASP A 118 9.00 5.08 7.54
CA ASP A 118 7.73 5.45 8.15
C ASP A 118 6.55 4.67 7.54
N LEU A 119 6.65 4.30 6.26
CA LEU A 119 5.64 3.51 5.54
C LEU A 119 5.73 2.00 5.82
N LEU A 120 6.89 1.50 6.22
CA LEU A 120 7.14 0.07 6.42
C LEU A 120 6.23 -0.52 7.52
N LEU A 121 6.13 0.13 8.68
CA LEU A 121 5.27 -0.33 9.78
C LEU A 121 3.77 -0.40 9.40
N PRO A 122 3.18 0.67 8.83
CA PRO A 122 1.80 0.64 8.35
C PRO A 122 1.51 -0.44 7.32
N ILE A 123 2.44 -0.68 6.37
CA ILE A 123 2.28 -1.74 5.37
C ILE A 123 2.22 -3.12 6.06
N PHE A 124 3.16 -3.41 6.96
CA PHE A 124 3.14 -4.67 7.70
C PHE A 124 1.87 -4.82 8.54
N ALA A 125 1.43 -3.75 9.20
CA ALA A 125 0.19 -3.75 9.97
C ALA A 125 -1.03 -4.06 9.08
N ALA A 126 -1.11 -3.46 7.88
CA ALA A 126 -2.19 -3.71 6.93
C ALA A 126 -2.22 -5.16 6.44
N VAL A 127 -1.06 -5.73 6.13
CA VAL A 127 -0.94 -7.12 5.66
C VAL A 127 -1.32 -8.11 6.78
N ILE A 128 -0.84 -7.89 8.01
CA ILE A 128 -1.18 -8.73 9.15
C ILE A 128 -2.68 -8.65 9.46
N LEU A 129 -3.25 -7.45 9.42
CA LEU A 129 -4.70 -7.24 9.63
C LEU A 129 -5.53 -7.91 8.53
N GLY A 130 -5.05 -7.90 7.30
CA GLY A 130 -5.66 -8.59 6.18
C GLY A 130 -5.54 -10.12 6.20
N GLY A 131 -4.55 -10.66 6.90
CA GLY A 131 -4.24 -12.08 6.92
C GLY A 131 -3.08 -12.44 5.98
N ILE A 132 -2.14 -13.23 6.49
CA ILE A 132 -0.97 -13.68 5.73
C ILE A 132 -1.39 -14.84 4.83
N GLY A 133 -1.17 -14.71 3.52
CA GLY A 133 -1.46 -15.77 2.54
C GLY A 133 -2.74 -15.56 1.74
N ASP A 134 -3.65 -14.69 2.17
CA ASP A 134 -4.83 -14.32 1.37
C ASP A 134 -4.66 -12.93 0.72
N ALA A 135 -4.66 -12.91 -0.61
CA ALA A 135 -4.54 -11.69 -1.39
C ALA A 135 -5.76 -10.77 -1.25
N TYR A 136 -6.96 -11.31 -1.05
CA TYR A 136 -8.18 -10.50 -0.86
C TYR A 136 -8.21 -9.85 0.52
N GLY A 137 -7.86 -10.62 1.54
CA GLY A 137 -7.65 -10.14 2.90
C GLY A 137 -6.64 -8.99 2.96
N ALA A 138 -5.49 -9.12 2.30
CA ALA A 138 -4.48 -8.06 2.24
C ALA A 138 -5.01 -6.75 1.60
N LEU A 139 -5.81 -6.82 0.53
CA LEU A 139 -6.44 -5.65 -0.08
C LEU A 139 -7.44 -4.97 0.86
N ALA A 140 -8.31 -5.76 1.49
CA ALA A 140 -9.29 -5.24 2.46
C ALA A 140 -8.60 -4.64 3.69
N GLY A 141 -7.54 -5.28 4.19
CA GLY A 141 -6.74 -4.81 5.31
C GLY A 141 -6.04 -3.49 5.02
N GLY A 142 -5.47 -3.34 3.83
CA GLY A 142 -4.88 -2.07 3.37
C GLY A 142 -5.91 -0.95 3.25
N MET A 143 -7.08 -1.23 2.68
CA MET A 143 -8.15 -0.23 2.53
C MET A 143 -8.71 0.21 3.89
N LEU A 144 -8.94 -0.73 4.81
CA LEU A 144 -9.35 -0.45 6.18
C LEU A 144 -8.30 0.36 6.93
N LEU A 145 -7.03 -0.04 6.86
CA LEU A 145 -5.95 0.67 7.52
C LEU A 145 -5.83 2.10 6.99
N GLY A 146 -5.93 2.31 5.67
CA GLY A 146 -5.94 3.63 5.06
C GLY A 146 -7.08 4.52 5.58
N LEU A 147 -8.31 4.02 5.56
CA LEU A 147 -9.49 4.72 6.10
C LEU A 147 -9.32 5.07 7.58
N VAL A 148 -8.88 4.10 8.40
CA VAL A 148 -8.63 4.31 9.82
C VAL A 148 -7.55 5.34 10.05
N THR A 149 -6.45 5.31 9.28
CA THR A 149 -5.37 6.29 9.44
C THR A 149 -5.80 7.70 9.08
N GLU A 150 -6.68 7.86 8.08
CA GLU A 150 -7.19 9.17 7.67
C GLU A 150 -8.19 9.71 8.70
N TRP A 151 -9.13 8.87 9.16
CA TRP A 151 -10.11 9.24 10.18
C TRP A 151 -9.46 9.53 11.54
N SER A 152 -8.38 8.82 11.86
CA SER A 152 -7.63 9.04 13.10
C SER A 152 -6.96 10.41 13.16
N THR A 153 -6.68 11.07 12.03
CA THR A 153 -6.09 12.42 12.03
C THR A 153 -7.01 13.45 12.68
N LEU A 154 -8.32 13.19 12.75
CA LEU A 154 -9.30 14.06 13.40
C LEU A 154 -9.31 13.96 14.93
N PHE A 155 -8.81 12.85 15.49
CA PHE A 155 -8.96 12.54 16.92
C PHE A 155 -7.64 12.35 17.69
N ILE A 156 -6.55 11.87 17.08
CA ILE A 156 -5.33 11.47 17.80
C ILE A 156 -4.05 11.78 16.99
N ASP A 157 -3.01 12.29 17.67
CA ASP A 157 -1.66 12.52 17.16
C ASP A 157 -1.04 11.25 16.52
N ALA A 158 -0.35 11.41 15.39
CA ALA A 158 0.04 10.34 14.46
C ALA A 158 0.86 9.16 15.04
N LYS A 159 1.34 9.28 16.29
CA LYS A 159 2.15 8.27 16.99
C LYS A 159 1.35 7.03 17.44
N TRP A 160 0.03 7.13 17.64
CA TRP A 160 -0.81 5.99 18.07
C TRP A 160 -1.40 5.17 16.90
N LYS A 161 -1.11 5.55 15.64
CA LYS A 161 -1.62 4.89 14.42
C LYS A 161 -1.34 3.38 14.38
N ILE A 162 -0.23 2.93 14.96
CA ILE A 162 0.17 1.52 14.99
C ILE A 162 -0.67 0.72 16.00
N GLY A 163 -1.13 1.34 17.10
CA GLY A 163 -1.94 0.69 18.12
C GLY A 163 -3.33 0.26 17.64
N VAL A 164 -3.92 1.01 16.71
CA VAL A 164 -5.28 0.74 16.22
C VAL A 164 -5.34 -0.53 15.37
N GLY A 165 -4.30 -0.81 14.56
CA GLY A 165 -4.19 -2.06 13.81
C GLY A 165 -4.13 -3.29 14.74
N PHE A 166 -3.36 -3.19 15.84
CA PHE A 166 -3.27 -4.26 16.84
C PHE A 166 -4.55 -4.40 17.69
N VAL A 167 -5.26 -3.30 17.99
CA VAL A 167 -6.55 -3.34 18.69
C VAL A 167 -7.66 -3.94 17.82
N ALA A 168 -7.67 -3.64 16.51
CA ALA A 168 -8.58 -4.25 15.55
C ALA A 168 -8.31 -5.76 15.39
N LEU A 169 -7.04 -6.17 15.32
CA LEU A 169 -6.64 -7.59 15.31
C LEU A 169 -7.16 -8.33 16.56
N LYS A 170 -7.11 -7.70 17.74
CA LYS A 170 -7.62 -8.28 18.99
C LYS A 170 -9.15 -8.46 19.01
N ARG A 171 -9.88 -7.73 18.16
CA ARG A 171 -11.36 -7.77 18.08
C ARG A 171 -11.87 -8.67 16.93
N CYS A 172 -10.99 -9.18 16.06
CA CYS A 172 -11.41 -9.99 14.93
C CYS A 172 -11.82 -11.41 15.41
N PRO A 173 -13.05 -11.87 15.13
CA PRO A 173 -13.47 -13.22 15.48
C PRO A 173 -12.66 -14.25 14.69
N ARG A 174 -12.23 -15.33 15.36
CA ARG A 174 -11.42 -16.44 14.81
C ARG A 174 -12.00 -17.16 13.58
N THR A 175 -13.18 -16.79 13.10
CA THR A 175 -13.90 -17.45 12.00
C THR A 175 -13.38 -17.12 10.60
N ILE A 176 -12.43 -16.19 10.43
CA ILE A 176 -11.83 -15.84 9.12
C ILE A 176 -10.41 -16.44 8.96
N GLN A 177 -9.88 -17.12 9.99
CA GLN A 177 -8.55 -17.76 9.95
C GLN A 177 -8.57 -19.25 9.52
N ALA A 178 -9.67 -19.74 8.98
CA ALA A 178 -9.83 -21.13 8.52
C ALA A 178 -10.09 -21.20 7.02
#